data_AF-A0AAD2BTD7-F1
#
_entry.id   AF-A0AAD2BTD7-F1
#
_cell.length_a   1.000
_cell.length_b   1.000
_cell.length_c   1.000
_cell.angle_alpha   90.00
_cell.angle_beta   90.00
_cell.angle_gamma   90.00
#
_symmetry.space_group_name_H-M   'P 1'
#
loop_
_entity.id
_entity.type
_entity.pdbx_description
1 polymer ?
#
loop_
_entity_poly.entity_id
_entity_poly.type
_entity_poly.pdbx_seq_one_letter_code
_entity_poly.pdbx_strand_id
1 'polypeptide(L)'
;MDTPGYDPVSATGQVVGGANLICFTTGRGSTYGCKPVRSLKLATNSALFRHMELDMDFDCGGIVDGRLSIAQAGQTLFQLMLATASGDRTKSELNGLGDNEFVPWQLGAVM
;
A
#
# COMPACT_ATOMS: atom_id res chain seq x y z
N MET A 1 -13.54 -3.13 -6.72
CA MET A 1 -13.87 -2.02 -7.64
C MET A 1 -13.34 -2.40 -9.02
N ASP A 2 -14.03 -2.02 -10.08
CA ASP A 2 -13.56 -2.29 -11.45
C ASP A 2 -12.63 -1.16 -11.91
N THR A 3 -11.32 -1.42 -11.89
CA THR A 3 -10.26 -0.46 -12.18
C THR A 3 -9.13 -1.19 -12.94
N PRO A 4 -8.36 -0.50 -13.81
CA PRO A 4 -7.29 -1.15 -14.56
C PRO A 4 -6.16 -1.66 -13.66
N GLY A 5 -5.24 -2.45 -14.23
CA GLY A 5 -4.13 -3.07 -13.48
C GLY A 5 -2.89 -2.19 -13.28
N TYR A 6 -2.81 -1.00 -13.91
CA TYR A 6 -1.68 -0.09 -13.72
C TYR A 6 -1.83 0.65 -12.38
N ASP A 7 -0.89 0.44 -11.45
CA ASP A 7 -1.03 0.80 -10.03
C ASP A 7 -1.59 2.20 -9.75
N PRO A 8 -1.03 3.31 -10.31
CA PRO A 8 -1.51 4.65 -10.00
C PRO A 8 -2.93 4.89 -10.50
N VAL A 9 -3.29 4.32 -11.66
CA VAL A 9 -4.63 4.45 -12.22
C VAL A 9 -5.63 3.56 -11.48
N SER A 10 -5.21 2.36 -11.12
CA SER A 10 -5.99 1.42 -10.32
C SER A 10 -6.39 2.04 -8.99
N ALA A 11 -5.39 2.52 -8.24
CA ALA A 11 -5.59 3.09 -6.94
C ALA A 11 -6.33 4.44 -7.01
N THR A 12 -6.10 5.26 -8.05
CA THR A 12 -6.89 6.48 -8.27
C THR A 12 -8.37 6.17 -8.37
N GLY A 13 -8.75 5.12 -9.11
CA GLY A 13 -10.14 4.63 -9.17
C GLY A 13 -10.69 4.32 -7.77
N GLN A 14 -9.93 3.58 -6.96
CA GLN A 14 -10.31 3.24 -5.58
C GLN A 14 -10.52 4.47 -4.71
N VAL A 15 -9.62 5.44 -4.80
CA VAL A 15 -9.69 6.72 -4.07
C VAL A 15 -10.93 7.50 -4.48
N VAL A 16 -11.17 7.70 -5.77
CA VAL A 16 -12.34 8.49 -6.23
C VAL A 16 -13.66 7.77 -5.99
N GLY A 17 -13.65 6.44 -5.87
CA GLY A 17 -14.80 5.66 -5.44
C GLY A 17 -15.04 5.66 -3.92
N GLY A 18 -14.22 6.38 -3.14
CA GLY A 18 -14.45 6.64 -1.72
C GLY A 18 -13.61 5.81 -0.74
N ALA A 19 -12.58 5.10 -1.21
CA ALA A 19 -11.65 4.45 -0.30
C ALA A 19 -10.87 5.49 0.52
N ASN A 20 -10.80 5.32 1.84
CA ASN A 20 -10.08 6.22 2.76
C ASN A 20 -8.76 5.62 3.28
N LEU A 21 -8.44 4.39 2.88
CA LEU A 21 -7.18 3.71 3.17
C LEU A 21 -6.89 2.72 2.03
N ILE A 22 -5.64 2.66 1.56
CA ILE A 22 -5.17 1.69 0.58
C ILE A 22 -4.20 0.72 1.25
N CYS A 23 -4.44 -0.58 1.12
CA CYS A 23 -3.49 -1.62 1.47
C CYS A 23 -2.83 -2.13 0.19
N PHE A 24 -1.60 -1.71 -0.07
CA PHE A 24 -0.87 -1.98 -1.29
C PHE A 24 0.13 -3.12 -1.08
N THR A 25 -0.14 -4.31 -1.61
CA THR A 25 0.78 -5.44 -1.52
C THR A 25 1.85 -5.36 -2.60
N THR A 26 3.11 -5.61 -2.25
CA THR A 26 4.19 -5.62 -3.24
C THR A 26 5.25 -6.68 -2.93
N GLY A 27 5.63 -7.43 -3.95
CA GLY A 27 6.77 -8.35 -3.91
C GLY A 27 8.00 -7.84 -4.65
N ARG A 28 7.91 -6.66 -5.27
CA ARG A 28 8.97 -6.08 -6.12
C ARG A 28 9.42 -4.70 -5.66
N GLY A 29 8.89 -4.19 -4.56
CA GLY A 29 9.32 -2.91 -4.00
C GLY A 29 8.71 -1.69 -4.69
N SER A 30 7.42 -1.74 -5.04
CA SER A 30 6.72 -0.54 -5.50
C SER A 30 6.76 0.52 -4.40
N THR A 31 7.26 1.71 -4.72
CA THR A 31 7.33 2.84 -3.80
C THR A 31 6.05 3.68 -3.79
N TYR A 32 4.93 3.08 -4.22
CA TYR A 32 3.63 3.75 -4.30
C TYR A 32 3.29 4.51 -3.01
N GLY A 33 2.80 5.74 -3.18
CA GLY A 33 2.19 6.56 -2.13
C GLY A 33 1.01 7.30 -2.75
N CYS A 34 0.06 7.76 -1.94
CA CYS A 34 -1.09 8.50 -2.46
C CYS A 34 -1.44 9.60 -1.47
N LYS A 35 -1.17 10.87 -1.79
CA LYS A 35 -1.49 11.96 -0.85
C LYS A 35 -2.99 12.11 -0.58
N PRO A 36 -3.90 11.89 -1.54
CA PRO A 36 -5.33 11.91 -1.26
C PRO A 36 -5.77 10.88 -0.21
N VAL A 37 -5.08 9.73 -0.10
CA VAL A 37 -5.48 8.61 0.76
C VAL A 37 -4.28 7.85 1.31
N ARG A 38 -4.23 7.69 2.65
CA ARG A 38 -3.18 6.93 3.33
C ARG A 38 -2.99 5.55 2.71
N SER A 39 -1.74 5.20 2.41
CA SER A 39 -1.39 4.00 1.66
C SER A 39 -0.36 3.17 2.42
N LEU A 40 -0.78 2.02 2.95
CA LEU A 40 0.06 1.06 3.64
C LEU A 40 0.72 0.12 2.63
N LYS A 41 2.05 0.06 2.64
CA LYS A 41 2.84 -0.84 1.80
C LYS A 41 3.17 -2.13 2.53
N LEU A 42 2.68 -3.24 1.98
CA LEU A 42 2.78 -4.57 2.56
C LEU A 42 3.78 -5.40 1.75
N ALA A 43 4.98 -5.62 2.31
CA ALA A 43 6.00 -6.42 1.67
C ALA A 43 5.63 -7.90 1.74
N THR A 44 5.63 -8.61 0.60
CA THR A 44 5.28 -10.04 0.57
C THR A 44 6.38 -10.97 1.09
N ASN A 45 7.61 -10.45 1.29
CA ASN A 45 8.74 -11.22 1.79
C ASN A 45 9.68 -10.35 2.64
N SER A 46 10.32 -11.00 3.61
CA SER A 46 11.15 -10.34 4.63
C SER A 46 12.45 -9.76 4.06
N ALA A 47 12.94 -10.30 2.94
CA ALA A 47 14.14 -9.77 2.28
C ALA A 47 13.86 -8.39 1.67
N LEU A 48 12.73 -8.24 0.98
CA LEU A 48 12.25 -6.96 0.48
C LEU A 48 12.01 -5.97 1.62
N PHE A 49 11.30 -6.42 2.68
CA PHE A 49 11.02 -5.57 3.84
C PHE A 49 12.31 -4.99 4.44
N ARG A 50 13.33 -5.82 4.68
CA ARG A 50 14.62 -5.37 5.22
C ARG A 50 15.37 -4.44 4.27
N HIS A 51 15.31 -4.69 2.96
CA HIS A 51 16.01 -3.85 1.98
C HIS A 51 15.34 -2.48 1.80
N MET A 52 14.02 -2.42 1.98
CA MET A 52 13.19 -1.23 1.77
C MET A 52 12.43 -0.84 3.05
N GLU A 53 13.06 -0.98 4.21
CA GLU A 53 12.41 -0.74 5.52
C GLU A 53 11.91 0.70 5.69
N LEU A 54 12.54 1.64 5.01
CA LEU A 54 12.11 3.04 4.98
C LEU A 54 10.85 3.27 4.16
N ASP A 55 10.42 2.28 3.38
CA ASP A 55 9.30 2.38 2.45
C ASP A 55 8.16 1.40 2.77
N MET A 56 8.43 0.29 3.46
CA MET A 56 7.44 -0.75 3.78
C MET A 56 6.85 -0.56 5.17
N ASP A 57 5.53 -0.63 5.28
CA ASP A 57 4.81 -0.48 6.56
C ASP A 57 4.62 -1.81 7.29
N PHE A 58 4.61 -2.94 6.57
CA PHE A 58 4.39 -4.26 7.17
C PHE A 58 5.12 -5.40 6.45
N ASP A 59 5.69 -6.34 7.21
CA ASP A 59 6.38 -7.54 6.72
C ASP A 59 5.45 -8.77 6.74
N CYS A 60 4.86 -9.12 5.60
CA CYS A 60 4.09 -10.37 5.45
C CYS A 60 5.01 -11.60 5.33
N GLY A 61 6.31 -11.41 5.09
CA GLY A 61 7.28 -12.50 4.96
C GLY A 61 7.44 -13.33 6.23
N GLY A 62 7.11 -12.75 7.39
CA GLY A 62 7.04 -13.48 8.67
C GLY A 62 6.11 -14.69 8.65
N ILE A 63 5.12 -14.72 7.74
CA ILE A 63 4.25 -15.89 7.55
C ILE A 63 5.04 -17.05 6.91
N VAL A 64 5.78 -16.77 5.84
CA VAL A 64 6.58 -17.78 5.13
C VAL A 64 7.77 -18.25 5.98
N ASP A 65 8.36 -17.35 6.76
CA ASP A 65 9.45 -17.65 7.69
C ASP A 65 8.99 -18.43 8.95
N GLY A 66 7.69 -18.65 9.13
CA GLY A 66 7.13 -19.33 10.32
C GLY A 66 7.17 -18.50 11.62
N ARG A 67 7.52 -17.20 11.53
CA ARG A 67 7.53 -16.26 12.67
C ARG A 67 6.13 -15.81 13.07
N LEU A 68 5.19 -15.82 12.13
CA LEU A 68 3.80 -15.44 12.33
C LEU A 68 2.88 -16.47 11.67
N SER A 69 1.79 -16.82 12.34
CA SER A 69 0.64 -17.45 11.65
C SER A 69 -0.12 -16.41 10.83
N ILE A 70 -0.92 -16.87 9.86
CA ILE A 70 -1.82 -16.00 9.08
C ILE A 70 -2.75 -15.20 10.00
N ALA A 71 -3.30 -15.84 11.05
CA ALA A 71 -4.20 -15.18 11.99
C ALA A 71 -3.49 -14.06 12.79
N GLN A 72 -2.26 -14.30 13.26
CA GLN A 72 -1.46 -13.28 13.95
C GLN A 72 -1.08 -12.12 13.03
N ALA A 73 -0.67 -12.43 11.79
CA ALA A 73 -0.35 -11.41 10.80
C ALA A 73 -1.59 -10.57 10.46
N GLY A 74 -2.75 -11.20 10.26
CA GLY A 74 -4.02 -10.53 10.02
C GLY A 74 -4.44 -9.61 11.16
N GLN A 75 -4.34 -10.09 12.41
CA GLN A 75 -4.63 -9.26 13.59
C GLN A 75 -3.70 -8.05 13.68
N THR A 76 -2.40 -8.26 13.46
CA THR A 76 -1.41 -7.17 13.52
C THR A 76 -1.64 -6.14 12.42
N LEU A 77 -1.90 -6.59 11.19
CA LEU A 77 -2.22 -5.72 10.06
C LEU A 77 -3.52 -4.93 10.31
N PHE A 78 -4.55 -5.57 10.88
CA PHE A 78 -5.78 -4.88 11.21
C PHE A 78 -5.58 -3.76 12.23
N GLN A 79 -4.77 -3.99 13.28
CA GLN A 79 -4.43 -2.94 14.23
C GLN A 79 -3.65 -1.79 13.57
N LEU A 80 -2.71 -2.11 12.67
CA LEU A 80 -1.99 -1.10 11.88
C LEU A 80 -2.93 -0.27 11.00
N MET A 81 -3.91 -0.91 10.35
CA MET A 81 -4.94 -0.22 9.56
C MET A 81 -5.77 0.74 10.43
N LEU A 82 -6.19 0.32 11.62
CA LEU A 82 -6.94 1.17 12.56
C LEU A 82 -6.11 2.38 13.03
N ALA A 83 -4.86 2.15 13.41
CA ALA A 83 -3.96 3.22 13.84
C ALA A 83 -3.73 4.25 12.72
N THR A 84 -3.47 3.77 11.50
CA THR A 84 -3.30 4.60 10.30
C THR A 84 -4.56 5.40 9.98
N ALA A 85 -5.72 4.75 10.00
CA ALA A 85 -7.01 5.43 9.82
C ALA A 85 -7.29 6.47 10.91
N SER A 86 -6.75 6.29 12.11
CA SER A 86 -6.87 7.19 13.26
C SER A 86 -5.87 8.35 13.24
N GLY A 87 -4.93 8.38 12.30
CA GLY A 87 -4.03 9.51 12.08
C GLY A 87 -2.54 9.17 12.03
N ASP A 88 -2.14 7.93 12.34
CA ASP A 88 -0.75 7.53 12.18
C ASP A 88 -0.32 7.63 10.72
N ARG A 89 0.89 8.13 10.50
CA ARG A 89 1.43 8.37 9.16
C ARG A 89 2.10 7.12 8.62
N THR A 90 1.80 6.79 7.37
CA THR A 90 2.49 5.74 6.62
C THR A 90 3.92 6.17 6.27
N LYS A 91 4.79 5.22 5.96
CA LYS A 91 6.16 5.49 5.47
C LYS A 91 6.15 6.41 4.24
N SER A 92 5.21 6.20 3.32
CA SER A 92 5.05 7.04 2.13
C SER A 92 4.78 8.50 2.47
N GLU A 93 3.89 8.77 3.44
CA GLU A 93 3.58 10.11 3.91
C GLU A 93 4.76 10.75 4.64
N LEU A 94 5.51 9.98 5.44
CA LEU A 94 6.70 10.46 6.15
C LEU A 94 7.81 10.90 5.19
N ASN A 95 7.95 10.18 4.07
CA ASN A 95 8.93 10.49 3.02
C ASN A 95 8.44 11.50 1.98
N GLY A 96 7.19 11.99 2.10
CA GLY A 96 6.61 12.98 1.18
C GLY A 96 6.24 12.44 -0.20
N LEU A 97 6.06 11.12 -0.34
CA LEU A 97 5.64 10.47 -1.59
C LEU A 97 4.14 10.64 -1.83
N GLY A 98 3.69 10.50 -3.09
CA GLY A 98 2.26 10.49 -3.43
C GLY A 98 1.73 11.69 -4.23
N ASP A 99 2.60 12.59 -4.71
CA ASP A 99 2.21 13.74 -5.54
C ASP A 99 1.85 13.36 -6.98
N ASN A 100 2.48 12.32 -7.53
CA ASN A 100 2.40 11.95 -8.95
C ASN A 100 1.55 10.70 -9.19
N GLU A 101 0.98 10.15 -8.14
CA GLU A 101 0.32 8.84 -8.13
C GLU A 101 -1.20 8.94 -8.28
N PHE A 102 -1.77 10.16 -8.28
CA PHE A 102 -3.16 10.39 -8.61
C PHE A 102 -3.31 10.59 -10.13
N VAL A 103 -3.60 9.49 -10.84
CA VAL A 103 -3.66 9.40 -12.30
C VAL A 103 -5.04 8.89 -12.73
N PRO A 104 -5.95 9.77 -13.21
CA PRO A 104 -7.25 9.34 -13.72
C PRO A 104 -7.12 8.37 -14.91
N TRP A 105 -8.05 7.41 -15.01
CA TRP A 105 -8.07 6.49 -16.13
C TRP A 105 -8.52 7.20 -17.41
N GLN A 106 -7.64 7.23 -18.41
CA GLN A 106 -7.99 7.67 -19.76
C GLN A 106 -8.55 6.50 -20.57
N LEU A 107 -9.81 6.63 -21.00
CA LEU A 107 -10.47 5.67 -21.87
C LEU A 107 -10.21 6.01 -23.34
N GLY A 108 -9.95 4.98 -24.15
CA GLY A 108 -9.69 5.13 -25.59
C GLY A 108 -8.21 5.15 -25.95
N ALA A 109 -7.90 5.57 -27.17
CA ALA A 109 -6.52 5.66 -27.65
C ALA A 109 -5.79 6.84 -26.99
N VAL A 110 -4.61 6.57 -26.46
CA VAL A 110 -3.69 7.57 -25.90
C VAL A 110 -2.57 7.77 -26.90
N MET A 111 -2.28 9.02 -27.26
CA MET A 111 -1.25 9.39 -28.26
C MET A 111 0.09 9.67 -27.58
#